data_AF-W5SQ44-F1
#
_entry.id   AF-W5SQ44-F1
#
_cell.length_a   1.000
_cell.length_b   1.000
_cell.length_c   1.000
_cell.angle_alpha   90.00
_cell.angle_beta   90.00
_cell.angle_gamma   90.00
#
_symmetry.space_group_name_H-M   'P 1'
#
loop_
_entity.id
_entity.type
_entity.pdbx_description
1 polymer ?
#
loop_
_entity_poly.entity_id
_entity_poly.type
_entity_poly.pdbx_seq_one_letter_code
_entity_poly.pdbx_strand_id
1 'polypeptide(L)' 'MTADWVELPYNFLKRVSSRIINEVRGINRVCYDISSKPPATIEWE' A
#
# COMPACT_ATOMS: atom_id res chain seq x y z
N MET A 1 -17.08 -12.07 7.42
CA MET A 1 -16.86 -10.79 6.70
C MET A 1 -15.60 -10.91 5.88
N THR A 2 -15.65 -10.53 4.61
CA THR A 2 -14.53 -10.52 3.66
C THR A 2 -14.13 -9.08 3.34
N ALA A 3 -12.90 -8.88 2.88
CA ALA A 3 -12.44 -7.60 2.35
C ALA A 3 -11.42 -7.86 1.25
N ASP A 4 -11.59 -7.19 0.12
CA ASP A 4 -10.60 -7.20 -0.96
C ASP A 4 -9.69 -5.99 -0.83
N TRP A 5 -8.46 -6.14 -1.31
CA TRP A 5 -7.58 -5.01 -1.52
C TRP A 5 -8.19 -4.06 -2.57
N VAL A 6 -7.80 -2.79 -2.54
CA VAL A 6 -8.41 -1.77 -3.40
C VAL A 6 -7.58 -1.56 -4.66
N GLU A 7 -8.19 -1.72 -5.83
CA GLU A 7 -7.52 -1.44 -7.10
C GLU A 7 -7.30 0.07 -7.31
N LEU A 8 -6.26 0.61 -6.69
CA LEU A 8 -5.89 2.01 -6.82
C LEU A 8 -5.22 2.26 -8.18
N PRO A 9 -5.55 3.37 -8.88
CA PRO A 9 -4.93 3.71 -10.14
C PRO A 9 -3.40 3.75 -10.07
N TYR A 10 -2.73 3.20 -11.08
CA TYR A 10 -1.26 3.13 -11.08
C TYR A 10 -0.59 4.51 -10.99
N ASN A 11 -1.19 5.53 -11.62
CA ASN A 11 -0.69 6.91 -11.53
C ASN A 11 -0.76 7.47 -10.10
N PHE A 12 -1.78 7.09 -9.33
CA PHE A 12 -1.93 7.44 -7.93
C PHE A 12 -0.82 6.78 -7.09
N LEU A 13 -0.61 5.47 -7.27
CA LEU A 13 0.44 4.72 -6.57
C LEU A 13 1.83 5.31 -6.87
N LYS A 14 2.12 5.66 -8.15
CA LYS A 14 3.37 6.31 -8.55
C LYS A 14 3.57 7.65 -7.86
N ARG A 15 2.52 8.48 -7.77
CA ARG A 15 2.58 9.78 -7.11
C ARG A 15 2.85 9.64 -5.62
N VAL A 16 2.11 8.75 -4.94
CA VAL A 16 2.23 8.54 -3.49
C VAL A 16 3.61 8.00 -3.12
N SER A 17 4.08 6.95 -3.80
CA SER A 17 5.41 6.37 -3.52
C SER A 17 6.53 7.39 -3.72
N SER A 18 6.47 8.18 -4.80
CA SER A 18 7.47 9.23 -5.07
C SER A 18 7.48 10.30 -3.98
N ARG A 19 6.30 10.71 -3.48
CA ARG A 19 6.20 11.69 -2.39
C ARG A 19 6.77 11.14 -1.09
N ILE A 20 6.40 9.93 -0.69
CA ILE A 20 6.88 9.34 0.56
C ILE A 20 8.41 9.25 0.57
N ILE A 21 9.02 8.72 -0.50
CA ILE A 21 10.48 8.55 -0.59
C ILE A 21 11.22 9.89 -0.53
N ASN A 22 10.69 10.93 -1.18
CA ASN A 22 11.37 12.23 -1.26
C ASN A 22 11.10 13.13 -0.05
N GLU A 23 9.93 13.01 0.58
CA GLU A 23 9.50 13.89 1.67
C GLU A 23 9.79 13.29 3.06
N VAL A 24 9.89 11.96 3.20
CA VAL A 24 10.10 11.28 4.50
C VAL A 24 11.51 10.71 4.62
N ARG A 25 12.36 11.43 5.36
CA ARG A 25 13.74 11.01 5.60
C ARG A 25 13.81 9.66 6.30
N GLY A 26 14.64 8.76 5.78
CA GLY A 26 14.87 7.43 6.35
C GLY A 26 13.97 6.34 5.77
N ILE A 27 12.97 6.69 4.95
CA ILE A 27 12.17 5.71 4.21
C ILE A 27 12.75 5.53 2.81
N ASN A 28 13.04 4.28 2.44
CA ASN A 28 13.62 3.93 1.14
C ASN A 28 12.75 2.94 0.34
N ARG A 29 11.64 2.47 0.91
CA ARG A 29 10.74 1.50 0.30
C ARG A 29 9.30 1.77 0.70
N VAL A 30 8.41 1.66 -0.26
CA VAL A 30 6.96 1.74 -0.08
C VAL A 30 6.36 0.51 -0.76
N CYS A 31 5.47 -0.18 -0.07
CA CYS A 31 4.71 -1.31 -0.61
C CYS A 31 3.21 -1.02 -0.50
N TYR A 32 2.45 -1.61 -1.42
CA TYR A 32 0.99 -1.63 -1.36
C TYR A 32 0.56 -3.09 -1.16
N ASP A 33 -0.21 -3.33 -0.10
CA ASP A 33 -0.70 -4.68 0.21
C ASP A 33 -1.86 -5.04 -0.73
N ILE A 34 -1.72 -6.19 -1.38
CA ILE A 34 -2.66 -6.73 -2.38
C ILE A 34 -3.26 -8.06 -1.91
N SER A 35 -3.22 -8.30 -0.59
CA SER A 35 -3.75 -9.51 0.03
C SER A 35 -5.20 -9.31 0.45
N SER A 36 -6.11 -10.16 -0.02
CA SER A 36 -7.50 -10.15 0.45
C SER A 36 -7.66 -10.85 1.81
N LYS A 37 -8.68 -10.42 2.56
CA LYS A 37 -9.19 -11.12 3.74
C LYS A 37 -10.40 -11.98 3.34
N PRO A 38 -10.35 -13.31 3.49
CA PRO A 38 -9.22 -14.19 3.84
C PRO A 38 -8.28 -14.48 2.65
N PRO A 39 -7.02 -14.95 2.88
CA PRO A 39 -6.48 -15.47 4.14
C PRO A 39 -5.82 -14.44 5.06
N ALA A 40 -5.61 -13.21 4.60
CA ALA A 40 -4.93 -12.18 5.38
C ALA A 40 -5.87 -11.51 6.41
N THR A 41 -5.26 -10.76 7.33
CA THR A 41 -5.92 -9.78 8.20
C THR A 41 -5.90 -8.39 7.56
N ILE A 42 -6.68 -7.45 8.09
CA ILE A 42 -6.67 -6.05 7.62
C ILE A 42 -5.39 -5.35 8.11
N GLU A 43 -5.04 -5.57 9.38
CA GLU A 43 -3.81 -5.08 9.98
C GLU A 43 -2.65 -6.05 9.69
N TRP A 44 -1.42 -5.56 9.86
CA TRP A 44 -0.17 -6.32 9.65
C TRP A 44 0.32 -7.12 10.87
N GLU A 45 -0.48 -7.21 11.94
CA GLU A 45 -0.19 -7.92 13.20
C GLU A 45 -1.34 -8.85 13.62
#